data_AF-A0A846C570-F1
#
_entry.id   AF-A0A846C570-F1
#
_cell.length_a   1.000
_cell.length_b   1.000
_cell.length_c   1.000
_cell.angle_alpha   90.00
_cell.angle_beta   90.00
_cell.angle_gamma   90.00
#
_symmetry.space_group_name_H-M   'P 1'
#
loop_
_entity.id
_entity.type
_entity.pdbx_description
1 polymer ?
#
loop_
_entity_poly.entity_id
_entity_poly.type
_entity_poly.pdbx_seq_one_letter_code
_entity_poly.pdbx_strand_id
1 'polypeptide(L)' 'MSIALYMDENVARQITEGLRQRGIDVLTVQEDSLSGEADPTVFNRATQL' A
#
# COMPACT_ATOMS: atom_id res chain seq x y z
N MET A 1 -7.49 -16.00 -6.53
CA MET A 1 -6.24 -15.36 -6.03
C MET A 1 -6.41 -13.87 -6.22
N SER A 2 -6.58 -13.12 -5.13
CA SER A 2 -6.46 -11.66 -5.16
C SER A 2 -4.97 -11.31 -5.15
N ILE A 3 -4.59 -10.31 -5.94
CA ILE A 3 -3.27 -9.69 -5.83
C ILE A 3 -3.30 -8.79 -4.59
N ALA A 4 -2.27 -8.84 -3.76
CA ALA A 4 -2.08 -7.93 -2.64
C ALA A 4 -1.04 -6.86 -3.03
N LEU A 5 -1.33 -5.60 -2.74
CA LEU A 5 -0.47 -4.47 -3.05
C LEU A 5 -0.22 -3.62 -1.81
N TYR A 6 1.05 -3.23 -1.61
CA TYR A 6 1.43 -2.20 -0.64
C TYR A 6 1.53 -0.84 -1.32
N MET A 7 0.77 0.16 -0.86
CA MET A 7 0.78 1.50 -1.45
C MET A 7 1.61 2.46 -0.62
N ASP A 8 2.59 3.07 -1.29
CA ASP A 8 3.37 4.17 -0.77
C ASP A 8 2.52 5.42 -0.46
N GLU A 9 3.04 6.29 0.41
CA GLU A 9 2.36 7.51 0.83
C GLU A 9 2.17 8.55 -0.29
N ASN A 10 2.98 8.49 -1.36
CA ASN A 10 2.86 9.35 -2.52
C ASN A 10 1.82 8.86 -3.54
N VAL A 11 1.23 7.67 -3.35
CA VAL A 11 0.18 7.17 -4.23
C VAL A 11 -1.13 7.93 -3.97
N ALA A 12 -1.68 8.53 -5.02
CA ALA A 12 -2.95 9.25 -4.92
C ALA A 12 -4.08 8.32 -4.47
N ARG A 13 -4.86 8.76 -3.48
CA ARG A 13 -5.98 7.99 -2.89
C ARG A 13 -6.94 7.40 -3.94
N GLN A 14 -7.22 8.12 -5.02
CA GLN A 14 -8.11 7.67 -6.09
C GLN A 14 -7.62 6.40 -6.79
N ILE A 15 -6.31 6.19 -6.86
CA ILE A 15 -5.70 4.97 -7.41
C ILE A 15 -5.99 3.79 -6.49
N THR A 16 -5.68 3.93 -5.19
CA THR A 16 -5.96 2.93 -4.15
C THR A 16 -7.43 2.52 -4.14
N GLU A 17 -8.34 3.50 -4.12
CA GLU A 17 -9.78 3.25 -4.12
C GLU A 17 -10.24 2.54 -5.41
N GLY A 18 -9.70 2.93 -6.56
CA GLY A 18 -10.01 2.27 -7.83
C GLY A 18 -9.57 0.81 -7.86
N LEU A 19 -8.43 0.47 -7.26
CA LEU A 19 -7.94 -0.91 -7.14
C LEU A 19 -8.83 -1.74 -6.20
N ARG A 20 -9.19 -1.18 -5.05
CA ARG A 20 -10.12 -1.82 -4.09
C ARG A 20 -11.48 -2.13 -4.71
N GLN A 21 -12.04 -1.19 -5.46
CA GLN A 21 -13.30 -1.40 -6.20
C GLN A 21 -13.23 -2.54 -7.23
N ARG A 22 -12.02 -2.90 -7.69
CA ARG A 22 -11.78 -4.02 -8.61
C ARG A 22 -11.45 -5.33 -7.88
N GLY A 23 -11.60 -5.37 -6.56
CA GLY A 23 -11.35 -6.56 -5.74
C GLY A 23 -9.87 -6.86 -5.50
N ILE A 24 -8.99 -5.87 -5.67
CA ILE A 24 -7.57 -5.99 -5.32
C ILE A 24 -7.41 -5.68 -3.84
N ASP A 25 -6.61 -6.50 -3.14
CA ASP A 25 -6.27 -6.24 -1.75
C ASP A 25 -5.18 -5.19 -1.69
N VAL A 26 -5.42 -4.13 -0.92
CA VAL A 26 -4.53 -2.97 -0.87
C VAL A 26 -4.38 -2.51 0.56
N LEU A 27 -3.14 -2.49 1.04
CA LEU A 27 -2.74 -1.90 2.31
C LEU A 27 -1.88 -0.66 2.01
N THR A 28 -2.24 0.50 2.56
CA THR A 28 -1.42 1.71 2.40
C THR A 28 -0.46 1.92 3.58
N VAL A 29 0.63 2.65 3.34
CA VAL A 29 1.58 3.07 4.37
C VAL A 29 0.89 3.84 5.52
N GLN A 30 -0.16 4.61 5.23
CA GLN A 30 -0.95 5.29 6.27
C GLN A 30 -1.75 4.32 7.14
N GLU A 31 -2.34 3.28 6.54
CA GLU A 31 -3.10 2.26 7.27
C GLU A 31 -2.19 1.36 8.10
N ASP A 32 -0.96 1.12 7.62
CA ASP A 32 0.07 0.35 8.31
C ASP A 32 0.89 1.20 9.30
N SER A 33 0.51 2.46 9.54
CA SER A 33 1.16 3.38 10.48
C SER A 33 2.65 3.66 10.20
N LEU A 34 3.07 3.62 8.93
CA LEU A 34 4.44 3.87 8.48
C LEU A 34 4.58 5.19 7.70
N SER A 35 3.64 6.12 7.84
CA SER A 35 3.70 7.43 7.15
C SER A 35 4.92 8.23 7.60
N GLY A 36 5.67 8.74 6.63
CA GLY A 36 6.92 9.49 6.85
C GLY A 36 8.12 8.63 7.22
N GLU A 37 7.99 7.30 7.26
CA GLU A 37 9.11 6.38 7.44
C GLU A 37 10.01 6.35 6.19
N ALA A 38 11.28 5.99 6.39
CA ALA A 38 12.23 5.94 5.29
C ALA A 38 11.93 4.79 4.29
N ASP A 39 12.17 5.02 3.00
CA ASP A 39 11.93 4.05 1.93
C ASP A 39 12.46 2.63 2.22
N PRO A 40 13.68 2.43 2.78
CA PRO A 40 14.14 1.08 3.09
C PRO A 40 13.22 0.34 4.08
N THR A 41 12.62 1.04 5.04
CA THR A 41 11.65 0.47 5.99
C THR A 41 10.37 0.07 5.27
N VAL A 42 9.82 0.98 4.47
CA VAL A 42 8.60 0.78 3.68
C VAL A 42 8.77 -0.38 2.68
N PHE A 43 9.90 -0.43 1.97
CA PHE A 43 10.20 -1.50 1.01
C PHE A 43 10.35 -2.87 1.67
N ASN A 44 11.06 -2.95 2.80
CA ASN A 44 11.15 -4.22 3.54
C ASN A 44 9.77 -4.70 3.98
N ARG A 45 8.91 -3.79 4.47
CA ARG A 45 7.54 -4.13 4.84
C ARG A 45 6.71 -4.64 3.66
N ALA A 46 6.85 -4.02 2.48
CA ALA A 46 6.15 -4.43 1.26
C ALA A 46 6.46 -5.89 0.86
N THR A 47 7.65 -6.40 1.16
CA THR A 47 8.03 -7.81 0.87
C THR A 47 7.35 -8.85 1.78
N GLN A 48 6.62 -8.40 2.80
CA GLN A 48 5.97 -9.25 3.80
C GLN A 48 4.45 -9.36 3.60
N LEU A 49 3.93 -8.94 2.42
CA LEU A 49 2.53 -9.12 2.03
C LEU A 49 2.24 -10.50 1.48
#